data_AF-A0A1J7GYY7-F1
#
_entry.id   AF-A0A1J7GYY7-F1
#
_cell.length_a   1.000
_cell.length_b   1.000
_cell.length_c   1.000
_cell.angle_alpha   90.00
_cell.angle_beta   90.00
_cell.angle_gamma   90.00
#
_symmetry.space_group_name_H-M   'P 1'
#
loop_
_entity.id
_entity.type
_entity.pdbx_description
1 polymer ?
#
loop_
_entity_poly.entity_id
_entity_poly.type
_entity_poly.pdbx_seq_one_letter_code
_entity_poly.pdbx_strand_id
1 'polypeptide(L)'
;MEPHKAFLASSFWLVLVIFLTISLHGVNTSNEVHHVKTHVGGLVEKDQRRTLFDTEYGDISSIEIKGGHRAPSYHLQFFTLEPNSVFLPVLLHANMVFYVHTGSGRVTWTVEDGGTRRTDLCEGDLFKLNEGCVFYIESNLEAERKKLRIYAMFANTDDTTYDPSIGAYSRINQLVKGFDIKIIQAAFKVPGDLIEAITNKTDTPAIVHANSKEHKTFWELEALVLSDFLGIPSNDKKGKTYNIFDKDPDFKNCNGWSLAVTKKKLKSLKGTNIGFLMVNLTTGSMLGPHWNPTATEIAVVLEGEGMVRVVCANRKNNEDKMEECRNMRFRVKEGDVFVVPRFHPMAQMSFNNDSLVFLGFSTAAKENYPQFLAGKRSVLGALDRHILGTSFGVSNTTIDQLFASQDDSIISGCVSCAEEEERVMKEEERKREEEKEEEQEKEQERARREEEAKREEEQARRQQEKRERRREKEARREHEKGKEEEEEEAEREREGGRKAHRRERKHVERREEEEAQREQEQARRQQEEREKRREQESGREKEEEGERGRRGGVRPHRRGDRGRSREEGAAEWEQEEARRHQEQDGDDVEDKGNRSSF
;
A
#
# COMPACT_ATOMS: atom_id res chain seq x y z
N MET A 1 44.24 43.48 -23.61
CA MET A 1 43.36 43.72 -22.44
C MET A 1 42.74 42.39 -22.02
N GLU A 2 42.08 42.38 -20.85
CA GLU A 2 41.37 41.27 -20.18
C GLU A 2 40.48 40.36 -21.09
N PRO A 3 40.08 39.13 -20.64
CA PRO A 3 39.82 38.76 -19.23
C PRO A 3 40.33 37.42 -18.69
N HIS A 4 40.48 37.35 -17.36
CA HIS A 4 40.67 36.13 -16.56
C HIS A 4 39.65 36.07 -15.39
N LYS A 5 38.36 35.84 -15.68
CA LYS A 5 37.30 35.66 -14.66
C LYS A 5 36.27 34.61 -15.09
N ALA A 6 36.50 33.34 -14.73
CA ALA A 6 35.53 32.24 -14.96
C ALA A 6 35.68 31.03 -14.01
N PHE A 7 36.91 30.67 -13.60
CA PHE A 7 37.18 29.30 -13.12
C PHE A 7 36.96 29.02 -11.62
N LEU A 8 36.70 30.03 -10.78
CA LEU A 8 36.56 29.85 -9.32
C LEU A 8 35.11 29.62 -8.83
N ALA A 9 34.11 29.80 -9.69
CA ALA A 9 32.70 29.62 -9.30
C ALA A 9 32.27 28.14 -9.23
N SER A 10 32.88 27.25 -10.02
CA SER A 10 32.49 25.84 -10.14
C SER A 10 32.80 25.04 -8.86
N SER A 11 34.03 25.14 -8.35
CA SER A 11 34.48 24.33 -7.20
C SER A 11 33.73 24.64 -5.90
N PHE A 12 33.27 25.87 -5.72
CA PHE A 12 32.57 26.28 -4.49
C PHE A 12 31.16 25.67 -4.40
N TRP A 13 30.47 25.49 -5.53
CA TRP A 13 29.15 24.86 -5.58
C TRP A 13 29.22 23.35 -5.29
N LEU A 14 30.23 22.65 -5.80
CA LEU A 14 30.40 21.21 -5.55
C LEU A 14 30.59 20.89 -4.05
N VAL A 15 31.40 21.69 -3.35
CA VAL A 15 31.63 21.54 -1.91
C VAL A 15 30.35 21.85 -1.11
N LEU A 16 29.56 22.84 -1.53
CA LEU A 16 28.29 23.19 -0.88
C LEU A 16 27.25 22.06 -0.98
N VAL A 17 27.18 21.36 -2.12
CA VAL A 17 26.31 20.18 -2.28
C VAL A 17 26.74 19.03 -1.36
N ILE A 18 28.05 18.78 -1.21
CA ILE A 18 28.58 17.74 -0.31
C ILE A 18 28.30 18.07 1.16
N PHE A 19 28.42 19.34 1.58
CA PHE A 19 28.04 19.74 2.94
C PHE A 19 26.53 19.72 3.19
N LEU A 20 25.69 19.94 2.17
CA LEU A 20 24.23 19.82 2.28
C LEU A 20 23.78 18.35 2.42
N THR A 21 24.40 17.40 1.72
CA THR A 21 24.07 15.96 1.89
C THR A 21 24.59 15.39 3.22
N ILE A 22 25.70 15.90 3.74
CA ILE A 22 26.21 15.54 5.08
C ILE A 22 25.35 16.18 6.18
N SER A 23 24.95 17.44 6.06
CA SER A 23 24.07 18.10 7.05
C SER A 23 22.66 17.48 7.13
N LEU A 24 22.19 16.80 6.08
CA LEU A 24 20.94 16.03 6.10
C LEU A 24 21.02 14.72 6.94
N HIS A 25 22.21 14.34 7.41
CA HIS A 25 22.41 13.25 8.37
C HIS A 25 22.63 13.76 9.81
N GLY A 26 22.42 15.06 10.05
CA GLY A 26 22.57 15.71 11.35
C GLY A 26 21.31 15.67 12.22
N VAL A 27 21.16 14.62 13.03
CA VAL A 27 20.31 14.58 14.24
C VAL A 27 18.83 14.96 14.00
N ASN A 28 18.06 14.04 13.41
CA ASN A 28 16.64 13.97 13.70
C ASN A 28 16.44 13.40 15.12
N THR A 29 16.25 14.26 16.12
CA THR A 29 15.55 13.85 17.36
C THR A 29 14.06 13.75 17.08
N SER A 30 13.68 12.77 16.26
CA SER A 30 12.28 12.41 16.06
C SER A 30 11.79 11.65 17.30
N ASN A 31 10.79 12.21 17.99
CA ASN A 31 9.88 11.41 18.82
C ASN A 31 9.03 10.55 17.88
N GLU A 32 9.65 9.53 17.28
CA GLU A 32 8.89 8.44 16.69
C GLU A 32 8.21 7.67 17.82
N VAL A 33 6.89 7.55 17.72
CA VAL A 33 6.20 6.39 18.29
C VAL A 33 6.70 5.20 17.47
N HIS A 34 7.79 4.59 17.92
CA HIS A 34 8.48 3.51 17.21
C HIS A 34 7.60 2.25 17.13
N HIS A 35 6.67 2.23 16.17
CA HIS A 35 5.91 1.06 15.79
C HIS A 35 6.85 -0.14 15.65
N VAL A 36 6.60 -1.17 16.46
CA VAL A 36 7.34 -2.42 16.37
C VAL A 36 7.04 -3.00 14.99
N LYS A 37 8.10 -3.17 14.17
CA LYS A 37 7.96 -3.77 12.84
C LYS A 37 7.70 -5.27 13.04
N THR A 38 6.43 -5.66 13.19
CA THR A 38 6.08 -7.07 13.31
C THR A 38 6.58 -7.83 12.07
N HIS A 39 7.34 -8.90 12.28
CA HIS A 39 7.70 -9.81 11.20
C HIS A 39 6.53 -10.77 10.92
N VAL A 40 5.96 -10.66 9.72
CA VAL A 40 4.92 -11.57 9.23
C VAL A 40 5.59 -12.60 8.31
N GLY A 41 5.77 -13.82 8.83
CA GLY A 41 6.50 -14.87 8.14
C GLY A 41 6.92 -15.99 9.10
N GLY A 42 7.41 -17.10 8.54
CA GLY A 42 7.83 -18.27 9.31
C GLY A 42 9.18 -18.13 10.02
N LEU A 43 9.95 -17.07 9.75
CA LEU A 43 11.34 -16.90 10.18
C LEU A 43 11.65 -15.43 10.47
N VAL A 44 12.50 -15.19 11.48
CA VAL A 44 13.23 -13.93 11.74
C VAL A 44 14.68 -14.29 12.02
N GLU A 45 15.61 -13.72 11.25
CA GLU A 45 17.04 -14.01 11.40
C GLU A 45 17.66 -13.22 12.57
N LYS A 46 18.79 -13.73 13.09
CA LYS A 46 19.50 -13.16 14.24
C LYS A 46 19.91 -11.68 14.08
N ASP A 47 20.20 -11.24 12.87
CA ASP A 47 20.59 -9.86 12.51
C ASP A 47 19.38 -8.92 12.31
N GLN A 48 18.18 -9.47 12.10
CA GLN A 48 16.93 -8.71 11.97
C GLN A 48 16.35 -8.27 13.33
N ARG A 49 16.95 -8.70 14.45
CA ARG A 49 16.50 -8.38 15.81
C ARG A 49 16.65 -6.88 16.12
N ARG A 50 15.61 -6.27 16.70
CA ARG A 50 15.66 -4.89 17.19
C ARG A 50 16.39 -4.81 18.53
N THR A 51 17.54 -4.14 18.57
CA THR A 51 18.20 -3.72 19.81
C THR A 51 17.27 -2.83 20.65
N LEU A 52 17.13 -3.15 21.94
CA LEU A 52 16.44 -2.33 22.94
C LEU A 52 17.44 -1.61 23.85
N PHE A 53 18.51 -2.30 24.23
CA PHE A 53 19.61 -1.76 25.03
C PHE A 53 20.93 -2.32 24.51
N ASP A 54 21.96 -1.48 24.49
CA ASP A 54 23.33 -1.83 24.09
C ASP A 54 24.30 -1.04 24.97
N THR A 55 25.29 -1.72 25.54
CA THR A 55 26.25 -1.20 26.51
C THR A 55 27.54 -2.02 26.49
N GLU A 56 28.64 -1.46 26.99
CA GLU A 56 29.89 -2.21 27.22
C GLU A 56 29.76 -3.38 28.22
N TYR A 57 28.61 -3.49 28.91
CA TYR A 57 28.27 -4.51 29.91
C TYR A 57 27.26 -5.55 29.41
N GLY A 58 26.76 -5.40 28.18
CA GLY A 58 25.79 -6.31 27.59
C GLY A 58 24.74 -5.65 26.69
N ASP A 59 24.02 -6.51 25.97
CA ASP A 59 22.93 -6.17 25.05
C ASP A 59 21.58 -6.76 25.50
N ILE A 60 20.50 -6.13 25.04
CA ILE A 60 19.18 -6.74 24.98
C ILE A 60 18.61 -6.48 23.59
N SER A 61 18.36 -7.54 22.84
CA SER A 61 17.72 -7.51 21.53
C SER A 61 16.32 -8.15 21.57
N SER A 62 15.47 -7.83 20.61
CA SER A 62 14.05 -8.21 20.61
C SER A 62 13.49 -8.51 19.22
N ILE A 63 12.43 -9.32 19.17
CA ILE A 63 11.64 -9.56 17.96
C ILE A 63 10.14 -9.60 18.30
N GLU A 64 9.34 -9.25 17.31
CA GLU A 64 7.90 -9.52 17.31
C GLU A 64 7.57 -10.34 16.05
N ILE A 65 7.12 -11.57 16.24
CA ILE A 65 6.90 -12.55 15.16
C ILE A 65 5.43 -13.00 15.11
N LYS A 66 4.84 -13.07 13.91
CA LYS A 66 3.47 -13.55 13.65
C LYS A 66 3.46 -14.75 12.72
N GLY A 67 2.83 -15.84 13.15
CA GLY A 67 2.57 -17.04 12.32
C GLY A 67 1.45 -16.87 11.29
N GLY A 68 1.39 -15.73 10.59
CA GLY A 68 0.34 -15.36 9.63
C GLY A 68 -0.45 -14.11 10.05
N HIS A 69 -1.16 -13.49 9.10
CA HIS A 69 -1.76 -12.16 9.26
C HIS A 69 -2.79 -12.02 10.39
N ARG A 70 -3.58 -13.08 10.68
CA ARG A 70 -4.53 -13.13 11.81
C ARG A 70 -3.98 -13.80 13.07
N ALA A 71 -2.71 -14.21 13.07
CA ALA A 71 -2.09 -14.80 14.25
C ALA A 71 -1.78 -13.70 15.29
N PRO A 72 -1.83 -14.01 16.60
CA PRO A 72 -1.31 -13.10 17.62
C PRO A 72 0.20 -12.90 17.42
N SER A 73 0.69 -11.72 17.78
CA SER A 73 2.14 -11.49 17.91
C SER A 73 2.72 -12.30 19.07
N TYR A 74 3.95 -12.76 18.90
CA TYR A 74 4.79 -13.29 19.96
C TYR A 74 6.01 -12.38 20.14
N HIS A 75 6.17 -11.81 21.36
CA HIS A 75 7.28 -10.92 21.69
C HIS A 75 8.37 -11.67 22.44
N LEU A 76 9.57 -11.74 21.85
CA LEU A 76 10.73 -12.37 22.46
C LEU A 76 11.83 -11.35 22.69
N GLN A 77 12.62 -11.56 23.74
CA GLN A 77 13.85 -10.81 24.00
C GLN A 77 15.00 -11.75 24.35
N PHE A 78 16.20 -11.32 23.96
CA PHE A 78 17.44 -12.04 24.17
C PHE A 78 18.35 -11.10 24.95
N PHE A 79 18.62 -11.46 26.20
CA PHE A 79 19.48 -10.74 27.11
C PHE A 79 20.88 -11.35 27.01
N THR A 80 21.90 -10.52 26.82
CA THR A 80 23.32 -10.89 26.90
C THR A 80 23.98 -10.01 27.96
N LEU A 81 24.40 -10.56 29.09
CA LEU A 81 25.17 -9.83 30.10
C LEU A 81 26.62 -10.32 30.09
N GLU A 82 27.57 -9.38 30.03
CA GLU A 82 28.98 -9.68 30.30
C GLU A 82 29.17 -10.11 31.77
N PRO A 83 30.20 -10.89 32.10
CA PRO A 83 30.58 -11.13 33.50
C PRO A 83 30.74 -9.83 34.29
N ASN A 84 30.49 -9.87 35.60
CA ASN A 84 30.46 -8.69 36.49
C ASN A 84 29.43 -7.60 36.09
N SER A 85 28.41 -7.91 35.30
CA SER A 85 27.36 -6.95 34.89
C SER A 85 26.00 -7.25 35.52
N VAL A 86 25.18 -6.22 35.69
CA VAL A 86 23.81 -6.32 36.23
C VAL A 86 22.84 -5.55 35.35
N PHE A 87 21.74 -6.19 34.96
CA PHE A 87 20.57 -5.53 34.38
C PHE A 87 19.73 -4.93 35.52
N LEU A 88 19.55 -3.61 35.50
CA LEU A 88 18.97 -2.81 36.59
C LEU A 88 17.48 -3.13 36.87
N PRO A 89 16.97 -2.80 38.07
CA PRO A 89 15.57 -2.99 38.44
C PRO A 89 14.54 -2.43 37.43
N VAL A 90 13.66 -3.31 36.97
CA VAL A 90 12.49 -2.96 36.14
C VAL A 90 11.21 -3.56 36.71
N LEU A 91 10.10 -2.82 36.60
CA LEU A 91 8.75 -3.34 36.82
C LEU A 91 8.30 -4.13 35.59
N LEU A 92 7.90 -5.38 35.78
CA LEU A 92 7.52 -6.31 34.71
C LEU A 92 6.02 -6.20 34.37
N HIS A 93 5.69 -5.91 33.10
CA HIS A 93 4.32 -5.62 32.66
C HIS A 93 3.57 -6.83 32.10
N ALA A 94 4.27 -7.90 31.72
CA ALA A 94 3.70 -9.16 31.24
C ALA A 94 4.49 -10.37 31.76
N ASN A 95 3.81 -11.48 32.03
CA ASN A 95 4.44 -12.72 32.51
C ASN A 95 5.66 -13.12 31.65
N MET A 96 6.86 -13.14 32.22
CA MET A 96 8.10 -13.47 31.51
C MET A 96 8.45 -14.94 31.74
N VAL A 97 8.46 -15.76 30.69
CA VAL A 97 8.96 -17.14 30.72
C VAL A 97 10.28 -17.20 29.97
N PHE A 98 11.32 -17.80 30.57
CA PHE A 98 12.66 -17.76 29.99
C PHE A 98 13.48 -19.04 30.19
N TYR A 99 14.49 -19.16 29.32
CA TYR A 99 15.51 -20.20 29.30
C TYR A 99 16.91 -19.58 29.40
N VAL A 100 17.78 -20.16 30.23
CA VAL A 100 19.18 -19.75 30.36
C VAL A 100 20.02 -20.54 29.34
N HIS A 101 20.41 -19.87 28.24
CA HIS A 101 21.10 -20.49 27.11
C HIS A 101 22.60 -20.68 27.33
N THR A 102 23.29 -19.71 27.93
CA THR A 102 24.70 -19.87 28.34
C THR A 102 25.00 -19.18 29.66
N GLY A 103 25.99 -19.70 30.39
CA GLY A 103 26.59 -19.01 31.53
C GLY A 103 25.84 -19.19 32.85
N SER A 104 26.00 -18.23 33.76
CA SER A 104 25.42 -18.27 35.10
C SER A 104 25.24 -16.88 35.70
N GLY A 105 24.37 -16.76 36.71
CA GLY A 105 24.08 -15.52 37.41
C GLY A 105 23.04 -15.69 38.50
N ARG A 106 22.29 -14.64 38.80
CA ARG A 106 21.22 -14.62 39.79
C ARG A 106 20.10 -13.68 39.35
N VAL A 107 18.85 -14.11 39.48
CA VAL A 107 17.67 -13.26 39.37
C VAL A 107 17.10 -12.98 40.75
N THR A 108 16.75 -11.73 41.01
CA THR A 108 16.09 -11.28 42.24
C THR A 108 14.82 -10.52 41.86
N TRP A 109 13.69 -10.83 42.50
CA TRP A 109 12.39 -10.22 42.18
C TRP A 109 11.51 -10.03 43.42
N THR A 110 10.56 -9.10 43.35
CA THR A 110 9.60 -8.84 44.43
C THR A 110 8.42 -9.82 44.41
N VAL A 111 7.71 -9.95 45.54
CA VAL A 111 6.54 -10.83 45.67
C VAL A 111 5.36 -10.17 46.37
N GLU A 112 4.15 -10.62 45.99
CA GLU A 112 2.85 -10.13 46.49
C GLU A 112 2.72 -10.16 48.02
N ASP A 113 3.36 -11.13 48.70
CA ASP A 113 3.34 -11.25 50.17
C ASP A 113 4.23 -10.25 50.91
N GLY A 114 4.89 -9.34 50.18
CA GLY A 114 5.93 -8.46 50.69
C GLY A 114 7.24 -9.22 50.86
N GLY A 115 8.26 -8.84 50.10
CA GLY A 115 9.56 -9.50 50.12
C GLY A 115 10.28 -9.44 48.78
N THR A 116 11.59 -9.66 48.82
CA THR A 116 12.36 -10.14 47.66
C THR A 116 12.49 -11.66 47.74
N ARG A 117 12.53 -12.32 46.59
CA ARG A 117 13.03 -13.68 46.44
C ARG A 117 14.17 -13.67 45.43
N ARG A 118 15.11 -14.61 45.58
CA ARG A 118 16.26 -14.74 44.69
C ARG A 118 16.54 -16.19 44.32
N THR A 119 17.10 -16.38 43.13
CA THR A 119 17.43 -17.68 42.55
C THR A 119 18.68 -17.54 41.70
N ASP A 120 19.65 -18.40 41.97
CA ASP A 120 20.84 -18.56 41.11
C ASP A 120 20.39 -19.22 39.79
N LEU A 121 20.95 -18.78 38.67
CA LEU A 121 20.64 -19.22 37.32
C LEU A 121 21.84 -19.92 36.70
N CYS A 122 21.60 -21.07 36.07
CA CYS A 122 22.61 -21.86 35.35
C CYS A 122 22.13 -22.24 33.94
N GLU A 123 23.07 -22.41 33.03
CA GLU A 123 22.87 -22.99 31.70
C GLU A 123 21.93 -24.22 31.74
N GLY A 124 20.84 -24.18 30.98
CA GLY A 124 19.78 -25.19 30.98
C GLY A 124 18.54 -24.87 31.83
N ASP A 125 18.56 -23.84 32.69
CA ASP A 125 17.43 -23.51 33.56
C ASP A 125 16.25 -22.90 32.82
N LEU A 126 15.05 -23.41 33.14
CA LEU A 126 13.75 -22.80 32.82
C LEU A 126 13.18 -22.06 34.04
N PHE A 127 12.66 -20.86 33.80
CA PHE A 127 12.09 -20.01 34.85
C PHE A 127 10.87 -19.20 34.39
N LYS A 128 10.15 -18.63 35.37
CA LYS A 128 9.03 -17.71 35.16
C LYS A 128 9.08 -16.59 36.20
N LEU A 129 8.90 -15.35 35.75
CA LEU A 129 8.49 -14.20 36.57
C LEU A 129 7.02 -13.82 36.28
N ASN A 130 6.29 -13.38 37.30
CA ASN A 130 4.91 -12.89 37.15
C ASN A 130 4.92 -11.40 36.75
N GLU A 131 3.92 -10.96 35.98
CA GLU A 131 3.63 -9.52 35.84
C GLU A 131 3.34 -8.86 37.19
N GLY A 132 3.64 -7.56 37.29
CA GLY A 132 3.55 -6.77 38.51
C GLY A 132 4.75 -6.87 39.46
N CYS A 133 5.67 -7.84 39.27
CA CYS A 133 6.90 -7.88 40.08
C CYS A 133 7.96 -6.91 39.55
N VAL A 134 8.79 -6.38 40.46
CA VAL A 134 10.03 -5.67 40.13
C VAL A 134 11.17 -6.68 40.18
N PHE A 135 12.02 -6.74 39.16
CA PHE A 135 13.14 -7.67 39.10
C PHE A 135 14.42 -7.05 38.55
N TYR A 136 15.56 -7.65 38.89
CA TYR A 136 16.89 -7.39 38.32
C TYR A 136 17.65 -8.71 38.11
N ILE A 137 18.66 -8.69 37.23
CA ILE A 137 19.47 -9.87 36.90
C ILE A 137 20.95 -9.53 37.02
N GLU A 138 21.64 -10.22 37.92
CA GLU A 138 23.09 -10.19 38.09
C GLU A 138 23.71 -11.32 37.27
N SER A 139 24.74 -11.03 36.47
CA SER A 139 25.64 -12.06 35.94
C SER A 139 26.61 -12.55 37.02
N ASN A 140 27.34 -13.63 36.74
CA ASN A 140 28.39 -14.11 37.64
C ASN A 140 29.53 -13.08 37.79
N LEU A 141 30.02 -12.91 39.01
CA LEU A 141 31.09 -11.96 39.37
C LEU A 141 32.51 -12.48 39.04
N GLU A 142 32.63 -13.69 38.52
CA GLU A 142 33.89 -14.25 38.03
C GLU A 142 34.10 -13.92 36.55
N ALA A 143 35.10 -13.10 36.23
CA ALA A 143 35.36 -12.59 34.88
C ALA A 143 35.72 -13.66 33.83
N GLU A 144 36.13 -14.86 34.27
CA GLU A 144 36.49 -15.99 33.40
C GLU A 144 35.28 -16.82 32.92
N ARG A 145 34.05 -16.45 33.33
CA ARG A 145 32.83 -17.21 33.01
C ARG A 145 32.25 -16.84 31.64
N LYS A 146 31.51 -17.78 31.02
CA LYS A 146 30.68 -17.49 29.83
C LYS A 146 29.71 -16.34 30.13
N LYS A 147 29.51 -15.44 29.16
CA LYS A 147 28.42 -14.43 29.16
C LYS A 147 27.08 -15.09 29.52
N LEU A 148 26.32 -14.43 30.40
CA LEU A 148 24.97 -14.89 30.77
C LEU A 148 24.03 -14.55 29.62
N ARG A 149 23.47 -15.57 28.96
CA ARG A 149 22.47 -15.41 27.90
C ARG A 149 21.13 -15.98 28.33
N ILE A 150 20.09 -15.16 28.24
CA ILE A 150 18.72 -15.54 28.61
C ILE A 150 17.80 -15.26 27.43
N TYR A 151 17.09 -16.30 26.98
CA TYR A 151 16.10 -16.22 25.91
C TYR A 151 14.71 -16.24 26.55
N ALA A 152 13.98 -15.13 26.42
CA ALA A 152 12.73 -14.88 27.11
C ALA A 152 11.59 -14.61 26.12
N MET A 153 10.39 -15.08 26.46
CA MET A 153 9.15 -14.72 25.78
C MET A 153 8.19 -14.09 26.78
N PHE A 154 7.52 -13.02 26.36
CA PHE A 154 6.53 -12.31 27.16
C PHE A 154 5.16 -12.92 26.83
N ALA A 155 4.58 -13.59 27.83
CA ALA A 155 3.51 -14.56 27.65
C ALA A 155 2.15 -13.99 27.98
N ASN A 156 1.23 -14.09 27.02
CA ASN A 156 -0.19 -13.90 27.26
C ASN A 156 -0.72 -14.94 28.27
N THR A 157 -1.66 -14.52 29.10
CA THR A 157 -2.41 -15.40 30.01
C THR A 157 -3.75 -15.82 29.35
N ASP A 158 -4.71 -16.31 30.14
CA ASP A 158 -6.08 -16.51 29.68
C ASP A 158 -6.88 -15.17 29.68
N ASP A 159 -6.46 -14.18 30.48
CA ASP A 159 -7.19 -12.91 30.72
C ASP A 159 -6.43 -11.66 30.20
N THR A 160 -5.10 -11.73 30.05
CA THR A 160 -4.21 -10.62 29.66
C THR A 160 -3.43 -10.96 28.38
N THR A 161 -3.38 -10.01 27.45
CA THR A 161 -2.54 -10.05 26.25
C THR A 161 -1.45 -8.98 26.37
N TYR A 162 -0.22 -9.33 26.00
CA TYR A 162 0.89 -8.39 25.95
C TYR A 162 0.58 -7.23 24.97
N ASP A 163 0.64 -6.00 25.47
CA ASP A 163 0.50 -4.78 24.67
C ASP A 163 1.90 -4.22 24.31
N PRO A 164 2.33 -4.27 23.04
CA PRO A 164 3.62 -3.74 22.62
C PRO A 164 3.78 -2.22 22.82
N SER A 165 2.69 -1.46 23.00
CA SER A 165 2.72 -0.01 23.24
C SER A 165 3.08 0.35 24.68
N ILE A 166 2.73 -0.51 25.64
CA ILE A 166 3.17 -0.42 27.05
C ILE A 166 4.61 -0.94 27.18
N GLY A 167 4.97 -1.93 26.36
CA GLY A 167 6.27 -2.60 26.40
C GLY A 167 6.38 -3.63 27.52
N ALA A 168 7.44 -4.42 27.48
CA ALA A 168 7.60 -5.58 28.37
C ALA A 168 7.80 -5.21 29.85
N TYR A 169 8.45 -4.08 30.12
CA TYR A 169 8.82 -3.63 31.46
C TYR A 169 9.23 -2.15 31.45
N SER A 170 9.18 -1.48 32.61
CA SER A 170 9.68 -0.10 32.77
C SER A 170 10.76 -0.01 33.85
N ARG A 171 11.85 0.72 33.57
CA ARG A 171 12.92 1.02 34.55
C ARG A 171 12.34 1.78 35.75
N ILE A 172 12.70 1.36 36.96
CA ILE A 172 12.20 1.99 38.20
C ILE A 172 12.56 3.48 38.26
N ASN A 173 13.74 3.88 37.75
CA ASN A 173 14.14 5.29 37.70
C ASN A 173 13.19 6.16 36.86
N GLN A 174 12.58 5.65 35.78
CA GLN A 174 11.61 6.39 34.97
C GLN A 174 10.26 6.52 35.69
N LEU A 175 9.82 5.44 36.35
CA LEU A 175 8.56 5.43 37.10
C LEU A 175 8.60 6.43 38.26
N VAL A 176 9.75 6.58 38.94
CA VAL A 176 9.93 7.60 39.98
C VAL A 176 10.03 9.00 39.36
N LYS A 177 10.83 9.20 38.30
CA LYS A 177 10.98 10.50 37.62
C LYS A 177 9.69 11.03 36.97
N GLY A 178 8.70 10.18 36.72
CA GLY A 178 7.41 10.56 36.13
C GLY A 178 6.47 11.33 37.06
N PHE A 179 6.79 11.45 38.36
CA PHE A 179 5.99 12.21 39.33
C PHE A 179 6.58 13.60 39.60
N ASP A 180 5.72 14.58 39.91
CA ASP A 180 6.16 15.89 40.40
C ASP A 180 7.04 15.75 41.64
N ILE A 181 8.13 16.52 41.69
CA ILE A 181 9.08 16.55 42.81
C ILE A 181 8.38 16.69 44.17
N LYS A 182 7.31 17.49 44.26
CA LYS A 182 6.50 17.66 45.49
C LYS A 182 5.71 16.41 45.89
N ILE A 183 5.23 15.62 44.93
CA ILE A 183 4.54 14.33 45.19
C ILE A 183 5.56 13.34 45.75
N ILE A 184 6.74 13.25 45.13
CA ILE A 184 7.83 12.37 45.59
C ILE A 184 8.28 12.78 47.01
N GLN A 185 8.57 14.06 47.25
CA GLN A 185 8.90 14.60 48.58
C GLN A 185 7.86 14.20 49.65
N ALA A 186 6.56 14.37 49.35
CA ALA A 186 5.48 14.05 50.28
C ALA A 186 5.29 12.55 50.53
N ALA A 187 5.44 11.72 49.49
CA ALA A 187 5.27 10.27 49.57
C ALA A 187 6.44 9.60 50.31
N PHE A 188 7.68 9.93 49.94
CA PHE A 188 8.90 9.38 50.53
C PHE A 188 9.26 10.05 51.87
N LYS A 189 8.72 11.24 52.16
CA LYS A 189 8.98 12.05 53.38
C LYS A 189 10.43 12.49 53.54
N VAL A 190 11.13 12.69 52.42
CA VAL A 190 12.56 13.08 52.38
C VAL A 190 12.76 14.54 51.95
N PRO A 191 13.92 15.15 52.26
CA PRO A 191 14.27 16.50 51.83
C PRO A 191 14.21 16.70 50.30
N GLY A 192 13.93 17.94 49.88
CA GLY A 192 13.69 18.26 48.48
C GLY A 192 14.94 18.21 47.61
N ASP A 193 16.07 18.61 48.16
CA ASP A 193 17.42 18.50 47.59
C ASP A 193 17.83 17.04 47.32
N LEU A 194 17.38 16.09 48.15
CA LEU A 194 17.62 14.66 47.90
C LEU A 194 16.81 14.15 46.69
N ILE A 195 15.56 14.60 46.54
CA ILE A 195 14.74 14.27 45.36
C ILE A 195 15.31 14.94 44.10
N GLU A 196 15.72 16.20 44.17
CA GLU A 196 16.36 16.90 43.06
C GLU A 196 17.67 16.20 42.64
N ALA A 197 18.47 15.70 43.59
CA ALA A 197 19.68 14.92 43.28
C ALA A 197 19.40 13.58 42.57
N ILE A 198 18.25 12.95 42.82
CA ILE A 198 17.83 11.70 42.17
C ILE A 198 17.20 11.98 40.80
N THR A 199 16.30 12.98 40.71
CA THR A 199 15.55 13.30 39.50
C THR A 199 16.41 13.99 38.44
N ASN A 200 17.30 14.90 38.84
CA ASN A 200 18.17 15.64 37.91
C ASN A 200 19.40 14.84 37.44
N LYS A 201 19.70 13.67 38.05
CA LYS A 201 20.80 12.82 37.58
C LYS A 201 20.48 12.27 36.20
N THR A 202 21.48 12.27 35.30
CA THR A 202 21.38 11.64 33.98
C THR A 202 20.98 10.18 34.08
N ASP A 203 20.29 9.68 33.06
CA ASP A 203 19.77 8.32 33.06
C ASP A 203 20.88 7.28 33.03
N THR A 204 20.94 6.46 34.08
CA THR A 204 21.79 5.27 34.14
C THR A 204 21.44 4.31 32.98
N PRO A 205 22.43 3.74 32.27
CA PRO A 205 22.22 2.65 31.32
C PRO A 205 21.47 1.47 31.96
N ALA A 206 20.73 0.70 31.16
CA ALA A 206 19.93 -0.41 31.67
C ALA A 206 20.76 -1.62 32.16
N ILE A 207 22.01 -1.75 31.68
CA ILE A 207 23.00 -2.72 32.16
C ILE A 207 24.24 -1.96 32.61
N VAL A 208 24.79 -2.31 33.77
CA VAL A 208 25.96 -1.64 34.38
C VAL A 208 26.93 -2.65 35.00
N HIS A 209 28.17 -2.25 35.21
CA HIS A 209 29.13 -3.01 36.01
C HIS A 209 28.67 -3.11 37.48
N ALA A 210 28.71 -4.31 38.06
CA ALA A 210 28.37 -4.58 39.46
C ALA A 210 29.31 -3.89 40.46
N ASN A 211 30.59 -3.72 40.09
CA ASN A 211 31.68 -3.41 41.03
C ASN A 211 32.30 -2.00 40.87
N SER A 212 31.69 -1.08 40.13
CA SER A 212 32.21 0.30 39.99
C SER A 212 32.05 1.10 41.30
N LYS A 213 33.09 1.86 41.68
CA LYS A 213 33.15 2.55 42.99
C LYS A 213 32.06 3.62 43.18
N GLU A 214 31.58 4.20 42.09
CA GLU A 214 30.51 5.21 42.08
C GLU A 214 29.10 4.58 42.14
N HIS A 215 28.98 3.25 41.98
CA HIS A 215 27.70 2.55 41.99
C HIS A 215 27.41 1.80 43.29
N LYS A 216 28.35 1.68 44.25
CA LYS A 216 28.01 1.11 45.57
C LYS A 216 26.90 1.89 46.26
N THR A 217 26.99 3.21 46.25
CA THR A 217 25.93 4.11 46.73
C THR A 217 24.67 4.03 45.87
N PHE A 218 24.76 3.72 44.57
CA PHE A 218 23.57 3.48 43.74
C PHE A 218 22.88 2.16 44.08
N TRP A 219 23.63 1.07 44.31
CA TRP A 219 23.10 -0.20 44.78
C TRP A 219 22.52 -0.12 46.18
N GLU A 220 23.15 0.64 47.08
CA GLU A 220 22.62 0.95 48.41
C GLU A 220 21.35 1.80 48.31
N LEU A 221 21.28 2.78 47.40
CA LEU A 221 20.08 3.58 47.15
C LEU A 221 18.95 2.79 46.46
N GLU A 222 19.23 1.90 45.50
CA GLU A 222 18.21 1.03 44.93
C GLU A 222 17.76 -0.06 45.92
N ALA A 223 18.64 -0.56 46.79
CA ALA A 223 18.25 -1.42 47.90
C ALA A 223 17.38 -0.67 48.92
N LEU A 224 17.68 0.61 49.22
CA LEU A 224 16.85 1.48 50.05
C LEU A 224 15.52 1.85 49.39
N VAL A 225 15.47 2.02 48.06
CA VAL A 225 14.20 2.13 47.32
C VAL A 225 13.42 0.81 47.46
N LEU A 226 14.05 -0.34 47.21
CA LEU A 226 13.37 -1.62 47.38
C LEU A 226 12.87 -1.83 48.82
N SER A 227 13.61 -1.44 49.87
CA SER A 227 13.13 -1.56 51.26
C SER A 227 12.09 -0.51 51.65
N ASP A 228 12.30 0.76 51.33
CA ASP A 228 11.57 1.88 51.93
C ASP A 228 10.47 2.45 51.00
N PHE A 229 10.66 2.44 49.67
CA PHE A 229 9.63 2.84 48.70
C PHE A 229 8.59 1.76 48.47
N LEU A 230 8.98 0.47 48.50
CA LEU A 230 8.05 -0.65 48.36
C LEU A 230 7.67 -1.32 49.70
N GLY A 231 8.30 -0.93 50.82
CA GLY A 231 8.05 -1.53 52.13
C GLY A 231 8.48 -2.99 52.24
N ILE A 232 9.45 -3.43 51.44
CA ILE A 232 9.78 -4.85 51.24
C ILE A 232 10.92 -5.31 52.17
N PRO A 233 10.65 -6.22 53.14
CA PRO A 233 11.70 -6.83 53.94
C PRO A 233 12.44 -7.90 53.11
N SER A 234 13.76 -7.78 52.99
CA SER A 234 14.59 -8.80 52.34
C SER A 234 14.50 -10.14 53.10
N ASN A 235 14.10 -11.22 52.41
CA ASN A 235 13.68 -12.46 53.07
C ASN A 235 14.06 -13.67 52.19
N ASP A 236 15.19 -14.31 52.50
CA ASP A 236 15.98 -15.20 51.62
C ASP A 236 15.36 -16.57 51.26
N LYS A 237 14.10 -16.56 50.80
CA LYS A 237 13.37 -17.73 50.29
C LYS A 237 13.82 -18.04 48.87
N LYS A 238 14.85 -18.89 48.73
CA LYS A 238 15.38 -19.34 47.43
C LYS A 238 14.29 -19.98 46.56
N GLY A 239 14.11 -19.45 45.35
CA GLY A 239 13.18 -20.02 44.35
C GLY A 239 13.74 -21.31 43.72
N LYS A 240 12.86 -22.07 43.06
CA LYS A 240 13.23 -23.34 42.38
C LYS A 240 13.25 -23.15 40.87
N THR A 241 14.40 -23.39 40.24
CA THR A 241 14.53 -23.55 38.79
C THR A 241 14.07 -24.95 38.35
N TYR A 242 14.03 -25.16 37.04
CA TYR A 242 13.94 -26.49 36.44
C TYR A 242 14.99 -26.56 35.33
N ASN A 243 16.12 -27.21 35.59
CA ASN A 243 17.13 -27.42 34.58
C ASN A 243 16.71 -28.56 33.63
N ILE A 244 16.81 -28.31 32.32
CA ILE A 244 16.54 -29.26 31.23
C ILE A 244 17.52 -30.44 31.23
N PHE A 245 18.81 -30.18 31.48
CA PHE A 245 19.86 -31.20 31.35
C PHE A 245 19.89 -32.18 32.54
N ASP A 246 19.32 -31.78 33.68
CA ASP A 246 19.08 -32.63 34.85
C ASP A 246 17.86 -33.59 34.68
N LYS A 247 17.40 -33.88 33.45
CA LYS A 247 16.16 -34.64 33.17
C LYS A 247 16.32 -35.64 32.05
N ASP A 248 15.65 -36.78 32.20
CA ASP A 248 15.50 -37.76 31.12
C ASP A 248 14.64 -37.17 29.97
N PRO A 249 15.13 -37.20 28.71
CA PRO A 249 14.34 -36.81 27.54
C PRO A 249 13.06 -37.64 27.38
N ASP A 250 12.01 -37.04 26.82
CA ASP A 250 10.77 -37.76 26.49
C ASP A 250 10.97 -38.69 25.27
N PHE A 251 11.97 -38.41 24.43
CA PHE A 251 12.46 -39.31 23.38
C PHE A 251 13.98 -39.19 23.23
N LYS A 252 14.68 -40.30 22.96
CA LYS A 252 16.11 -40.35 22.65
C LYS A 252 16.47 -41.58 21.83
N ASN A 253 17.29 -41.40 20.79
CA ASN A 253 17.96 -42.49 20.08
C ASN A 253 19.35 -42.03 19.57
N CYS A 254 19.89 -42.65 18.52
CA CYS A 254 21.17 -42.26 17.90
C CYS A 254 21.10 -41.03 16.98
N ASN A 255 19.90 -40.62 16.56
CA ASN A 255 19.69 -39.49 15.64
C ASN A 255 19.34 -38.17 16.36
N GLY A 256 19.15 -38.22 17.69
CA GLY A 256 18.78 -37.06 18.49
C GLY A 256 17.97 -37.38 19.75
N TRP A 257 17.47 -36.33 20.38
CA TRP A 257 16.58 -36.39 21.55
C TRP A 257 15.66 -35.18 21.64
N SER A 258 14.57 -35.31 22.40
CA SER A 258 13.66 -34.20 22.69
C SER A 258 13.05 -34.28 24.09
N LEU A 259 12.73 -33.11 24.67
CA LEU A 259 12.12 -32.95 25.99
C LEU A 259 11.08 -31.83 25.98
N ALA A 260 9.83 -32.16 26.30
CA ALA A 260 8.75 -31.19 26.49
C ALA A 260 8.55 -30.88 27.99
N VAL A 261 8.48 -29.59 28.35
CA VAL A 261 8.24 -29.11 29.71
C VAL A 261 6.95 -28.29 29.76
N THR A 262 5.91 -28.90 30.35
CA THR A 262 4.60 -28.26 30.56
C THR A 262 4.37 -27.94 32.04
N LYS A 263 3.25 -27.27 32.35
CA LYS A 263 2.81 -26.99 33.74
C LYS A 263 2.57 -28.22 34.63
N LYS A 264 2.64 -29.44 34.09
CA LYS A 264 2.74 -30.68 34.88
C LYS A 264 4.15 -30.91 35.45
N LYS A 265 5.19 -30.73 34.62
CA LYS A 265 6.61 -30.88 35.01
C LYS A 265 7.09 -29.65 35.80
N LEU A 266 6.81 -28.43 35.32
CA LEU A 266 7.19 -27.17 35.96
C LEU A 266 5.95 -26.40 36.46
N LYS A 267 5.65 -26.52 37.76
CA LYS A 267 4.40 -26.00 38.36
C LYS A 267 4.26 -24.47 38.35
N SER A 268 5.33 -23.71 38.12
CA SER A 268 5.29 -22.24 37.97
C SER A 268 4.66 -21.78 36.66
N LEU A 269 4.65 -22.62 35.61
CA LEU A 269 3.96 -22.35 34.33
C LEU A 269 2.42 -22.44 34.43
N LYS A 270 1.86 -22.38 35.65
CA LYS A 270 0.43 -22.14 35.86
C LYS A 270 0.13 -20.66 35.66
N GLY A 271 -1.04 -20.36 35.08
CA GLY A 271 -1.42 -19.01 34.67
C GLY A 271 -0.73 -18.49 33.40
N THR A 272 0.24 -19.23 32.84
CA THR A 272 0.81 -18.94 31.50
C THR A 272 0.32 -19.97 30.50
N ASN A 273 0.07 -19.52 29.28
CA ASN A 273 -0.36 -20.38 28.19
C ASN A 273 0.80 -21.03 27.42
N ILE A 274 1.97 -21.13 28.07
CA ILE A 274 3.25 -21.53 27.47
C ILE A 274 3.82 -22.79 28.14
N GLY A 275 4.33 -23.70 27.32
CA GLY A 275 5.32 -24.72 27.70
C GLY A 275 6.60 -24.59 26.86
N PHE A 276 7.59 -25.45 27.12
CA PHE A 276 8.84 -25.51 26.37
C PHE A 276 8.99 -26.86 25.66
N LEU A 277 9.74 -26.88 24.57
CA LEU A 277 10.17 -28.06 23.81
C LEU A 277 11.65 -27.88 23.46
N MET A 278 12.53 -28.69 24.03
CA MET A 278 13.92 -28.80 23.60
C MET A 278 14.04 -29.92 22.57
N VAL A 279 14.73 -29.67 21.45
CA VAL A 279 15.05 -30.68 20.43
C VAL A 279 16.54 -30.57 20.08
N ASN A 280 17.19 -31.73 19.97
CA ASN A 280 18.56 -31.88 19.50
C ASN A 280 18.56 -32.95 18.40
N LEU A 281 19.00 -32.58 17.20
CA LEU A 281 19.21 -33.46 16.05
C LEU A 281 20.71 -33.59 15.81
N THR A 282 21.21 -34.82 15.72
CA THR A 282 22.59 -35.07 15.25
C THR A 282 22.71 -34.74 13.76
N THR A 283 23.91 -34.76 13.17
CA THR A 283 24.12 -34.60 11.72
C THR A 283 23.22 -35.51 10.88
N GLY A 284 22.68 -35.00 9.76
CA GLY A 284 21.90 -35.78 8.79
C GLY A 284 20.66 -36.45 9.39
N SER A 285 19.94 -35.75 10.27
CA SER A 285 18.82 -36.29 11.06
C SER A 285 17.58 -35.39 10.97
N MET A 286 16.40 -35.95 11.23
CA MET A 286 15.12 -35.26 11.06
C MET A 286 14.17 -35.55 12.23
N LEU A 287 13.58 -34.51 12.83
CA LEU A 287 12.32 -34.63 13.58
C LEU A 287 11.20 -34.87 12.56
N GLY A 288 10.60 -36.06 12.61
CA GLY A 288 9.75 -36.58 11.54
C GLY A 288 8.49 -35.75 11.27
N PRO A 289 7.91 -35.84 10.05
CA PRO A 289 6.76 -35.03 9.66
C PRO A 289 5.59 -35.12 10.65
N HIS A 290 5.20 -33.99 11.25
CA HIS A 290 4.17 -33.93 12.30
C HIS A 290 3.45 -32.59 12.34
N TRP A 291 2.32 -32.48 13.04
CA TRP A 291 1.70 -31.18 13.35
C TRP A 291 1.36 -31.03 14.83
N ASN A 292 1.36 -29.79 15.32
CA ASN A 292 0.88 -29.46 16.65
C ASN A 292 -0.64 -29.21 16.62
N PRO A 293 -1.46 -29.99 17.34
CA PRO A 293 -2.93 -29.85 17.30
C PRO A 293 -3.46 -28.72 18.18
N THR A 294 -2.71 -28.28 19.20
CA THR A 294 -3.17 -27.27 20.17
C THR A 294 -2.23 -26.07 20.33
N ALA A 295 -0.93 -26.23 20.05
CA ALA A 295 0.07 -25.17 20.13
C ALA A 295 0.46 -24.58 18.77
N THR A 296 0.77 -23.28 18.76
CA THR A 296 1.80 -22.73 17.87
C THR A 296 3.16 -22.98 18.52
N GLU A 297 4.18 -23.24 17.70
CA GLU A 297 5.57 -23.41 18.12
C GLU A 297 6.37 -22.18 17.67
N ILE A 298 7.09 -21.54 18.60
CA ILE A 298 8.01 -20.43 18.33
C ILE A 298 9.38 -20.85 18.83
N ALA A 299 10.28 -21.21 17.92
CA ALA A 299 11.53 -21.88 18.24
C ALA A 299 12.77 -21.04 17.95
N VAL A 300 13.65 -20.94 18.95
CA VAL A 300 14.96 -20.29 18.84
C VAL A 300 16.03 -21.36 18.59
N VAL A 301 16.83 -21.22 17.53
CA VAL A 301 17.98 -22.10 17.29
C VAL A 301 19.08 -21.79 18.31
N LEU A 302 19.58 -22.81 18.99
CA LEU A 302 20.60 -22.72 20.04
C LEU A 302 22.01 -23.08 19.54
N GLU A 303 22.12 -24.00 18.59
CA GLU A 303 23.39 -24.53 18.08
C GLU A 303 23.16 -25.15 16.68
N GLY A 304 24.17 -25.03 15.82
CA GLY A 304 24.19 -25.60 14.48
C GLY A 304 23.25 -24.94 13.47
N GLU A 305 22.87 -25.69 12.43
CA GLU A 305 22.03 -25.24 11.33
C GLU A 305 21.22 -26.36 10.67
N GLY A 306 20.15 -25.98 9.98
CA GLY A 306 19.25 -26.94 9.34
C GLY A 306 18.21 -26.31 8.43
N MET A 307 17.30 -27.15 7.95
CA MET A 307 16.13 -26.77 7.18
C MET A 307 14.85 -27.03 7.97
N VAL A 308 13.89 -26.12 7.85
CA VAL A 308 12.52 -26.32 8.32
C VAL A 308 11.57 -26.31 7.12
N ARG A 309 10.79 -27.38 6.97
CA ARG A 309 9.74 -27.51 5.97
C ARG A 309 8.38 -27.39 6.63
N VAL A 310 7.51 -26.50 6.15
CA VAL A 310 6.14 -26.32 6.65
C VAL A 310 5.15 -26.44 5.49
N VAL A 311 4.07 -27.20 5.70
CA VAL A 311 3.02 -27.46 4.70
C VAL A 311 1.72 -26.76 5.12
N CYS A 312 1.05 -26.12 4.16
CA CYS A 312 -0.32 -25.65 4.27
C CYS A 312 -1.27 -26.61 3.54
N ALA A 313 -2.26 -27.16 4.24
CA ALA A 313 -3.19 -28.13 3.65
C ALA A 313 -4.36 -27.50 2.85
N ASN A 314 -4.64 -26.20 3.01
CA ASN A 314 -5.88 -25.57 2.54
C ASN A 314 -5.67 -24.63 1.33
N ARG A 315 -5.10 -25.17 0.25
CA ARG A 315 -4.81 -24.43 -1.00
C ARG A 315 -6.07 -24.22 -1.84
N LYS A 316 -7.00 -23.37 -1.38
CA LYS A 316 -8.16 -22.93 -2.18
C LYS A 316 -7.81 -21.67 -2.98
N ASN A 317 -8.21 -21.64 -4.25
CA ASN A 317 -7.97 -20.55 -5.19
C ASN A 317 -8.91 -19.36 -4.93
N ASN A 318 -8.81 -18.75 -3.75
CA ASN A 318 -9.43 -17.47 -3.42
C ASN A 318 -8.28 -16.48 -3.22
N GLU A 319 -8.01 -15.67 -4.24
CA GLU A 319 -6.83 -14.80 -4.31
C GLU A 319 -6.80 -13.80 -3.14
N ASP A 320 -7.98 -13.33 -2.69
CA ASP A 320 -8.19 -12.46 -1.52
C ASP A 320 -7.84 -13.09 -0.15
N LYS A 321 -7.40 -14.35 -0.09
CA LYS A 321 -7.06 -15.07 1.15
C LYS A 321 -5.69 -15.74 1.12
N MET A 322 -4.87 -15.41 0.13
CA MET A 322 -3.64 -16.15 -0.18
C MET A 322 -2.48 -15.91 0.81
N GLU A 323 -2.59 -14.93 1.72
CA GLU A 323 -1.52 -14.53 2.64
C GLU A 323 -1.55 -15.17 4.04
N GLU A 324 -2.50 -16.06 4.33
CA GLU A 324 -2.67 -16.65 5.69
C GLU A 324 -2.08 -18.05 5.86
N CYS A 325 -1.85 -18.78 4.77
CA CYS A 325 -1.40 -20.19 4.83
C CYS A 325 -0.67 -20.55 3.52
N ARG A 326 0.66 -20.60 3.55
CA ARG A 326 1.53 -20.93 2.41
C ARG A 326 2.46 -22.08 2.78
N ASN A 327 2.83 -22.93 1.82
CA ASN A 327 3.93 -23.88 2.01
C ASN A 327 5.22 -23.08 2.21
N MET A 328 5.84 -23.20 3.38
CA MET A 328 7.11 -22.53 3.69
C MET A 328 8.26 -23.53 3.62
N ARG A 329 9.45 -23.00 3.34
CA ARG A 329 10.71 -23.69 3.46
C ARG A 329 11.77 -22.63 3.72
N PHE A 330 12.62 -22.85 4.71
CA PHE A 330 13.69 -21.91 5.05
C PHE A 330 14.83 -22.63 5.77
N ARG A 331 16.05 -22.11 5.58
CA ARG A 331 17.24 -22.47 6.36
C ARG A 331 17.18 -21.74 7.71
N VAL A 332 17.74 -22.35 8.75
CA VAL A 332 17.87 -21.76 10.08
C VAL A 332 19.28 -22.01 10.65
N LYS A 333 19.81 -21.05 11.39
CA LYS A 333 21.17 -21.04 12.00
C LYS A 333 21.11 -20.49 13.44
N GLU A 334 22.16 -20.70 14.23
CA GLU A 334 22.27 -20.28 15.64
C GLU A 334 21.79 -18.83 15.90
N GLY A 335 20.70 -18.70 16.66
CA GLY A 335 20.08 -17.41 17.02
C GLY A 335 18.92 -16.95 16.14
N ASP A 336 18.60 -17.64 15.06
CA ASP A 336 17.35 -17.38 14.33
C ASP A 336 16.13 -17.84 15.14
N VAL A 337 14.96 -17.26 14.85
CA VAL A 337 13.68 -17.68 15.42
C VAL A 337 12.68 -18.00 14.32
N PHE A 338 12.08 -19.19 14.38
CA PHE A 338 11.02 -19.60 13.48
C PHE A 338 9.68 -19.82 14.20
N VAL A 339 8.58 -19.67 13.46
CA VAL A 339 7.22 -19.92 13.95
C VAL A 339 6.48 -20.93 13.05
N VAL A 340 5.90 -21.95 13.67
CA VAL A 340 5.00 -22.89 13.00
C VAL A 340 3.64 -22.91 13.71
N PRO A 341 2.56 -22.43 13.06
CA PRO A 341 1.24 -22.40 13.67
C PRO A 341 0.65 -23.81 13.85
N ARG A 342 -0.29 -23.93 14.78
CA ARG A 342 -1.12 -25.15 14.92
C ARG A 342 -1.67 -25.65 13.59
N PHE A 343 -1.85 -26.96 13.48
CA PHE A 343 -2.35 -27.67 12.28
C PHE A 343 -1.53 -27.52 10.99
N HIS A 344 -0.33 -26.94 11.02
CA HIS A 344 0.59 -26.98 9.88
C HIS A 344 1.52 -28.19 10.04
N PRO A 345 1.51 -29.18 9.12
CA PRO A 345 2.50 -30.26 9.14
C PRO A 345 3.90 -29.71 8.85
N MET A 346 4.88 -30.13 9.63
CA MET A 346 6.26 -29.66 9.58
C MET A 346 7.26 -30.79 9.73
N ALA A 347 8.47 -30.57 9.24
CA ALA A 347 9.66 -31.35 9.57
C ALA A 347 10.86 -30.41 9.78
N GLN A 348 11.71 -30.75 10.75
CA GLN A 348 12.93 -30.01 11.10
C GLN A 348 14.12 -30.95 10.89
N MET A 349 15.12 -30.51 10.13
CA MET A 349 16.13 -31.38 9.53
C MET A 349 17.52 -30.74 9.65
N SER A 350 18.51 -31.48 10.15
CA SER A 350 19.92 -31.08 10.17
C SER A 350 20.64 -31.48 8.88
N PHE A 351 21.67 -30.72 8.50
CA PHE A 351 22.53 -31.04 7.35
C PHE A 351 23.48 -32.22 7.67
N ASN A 352 24.08 -32.85 6.65
CA ASN A 352 25.05 -33.92 6.87
C ASN A 352 26.33 -33.47 7.63
N ASN A 353 26.63 -32.17 7.60
CA ASN A 353 27.85 -31.58 8.17
C ASN A 353 27.65 -30.81 9.49
N ASP A 354 26.42 -30.59 9.95
CA ASP A 354 26.14 -29.90 11.22
C ASP A 354 24.93 -30.51 11.94
N SER A 355 24.85 -30.30 13.25
CA SER A 355 23.69 -30.61 14.08
C SER A 355 22.60 -29.54 13.96
N LEU A 356 21.43 -29.78 14.54
CA LEU A 356 20.44 -28.73 14.77
C LEU A 356 19.87 -28.85 16.18
N VAL A 357 20.08 -27.84 17.02
CA VAL A 357 19.53 -27.77 18.38
C VAL A 357 18.65 -26.53 18.51
N PHE A 358 17.41 -26.70 18.99
CA PHE A 358 16.48 -25.59 19.16
C PHE A 358 15.58 -25.72 20.40
N LEU A 359 15.14 -24.57 20.91
CA LEU A 359 14.16 -24.45 21.98
C LEU A 359 12.87 -23.81 21.44
N GLY A 360 11.82 -24.61 21.31
CA GLY A 360 10.45 -24.16 21.10
C GLY A 360 9.79 -23.64 22.37
N PHE A 361 9.28 -22.41 22.34
CA PHE A 361 8.17 -22.00 23.18
C PHE A 361 6.86 -22.50 22.53
N SER A 362 6.02 -23.18 23.30
CA SER A 362 4.81 -23.86 22.81
C SER A 362 3.57 -23.22 23.42
N THR A 363 2.68 -22.63 22.61
CA THR A 363 1.55 -21.81 23.08
C THR A 363 0.35 -22.61 23.60
N ALA A 364 0.58 -23.81 24.15
CA ALA A 364 -0.46 -24.62 24.75
C ALA A 364 -0.46 -24.48 26.28
N ALA A 365 -1.54 -23.91 26.82
CA ALA A 365 -1.88 -23.89 28.24
C ALA A 365 -2.04 -25.30 28.87
N LYS A 366 -2.07 -26.35 28.07
CA LYS A 366 -2.36 -27.75 28.43
C LYS A 366 -1.37 -28.64 27.68
N GLU A 367 -1.56 -29.96 27.70
CA GLU A 367 -0.70 -30.84 26.92
C GLU A 367 -0.97 -30.69 25.42
N ASN A 368 0.06 -30.30 24.68
CA ASN A 368 0.13 -30.46 23.24
C ASN A 368 0.82 -31.80 22.96
N TYR A 369 0.16 -32.66 22.20
CA TYR A 369 0.70 -33.95 21.76
C TYR A 369 0.95 -33.86 20.25
N PRO A 370 2.21 -33.69 19.79
CA PRO A 370 2.54 -33.63 18.38
C PRO A 370 2.02 -34.89 17.65
N GLN A 371 1.35 -34.67 16.52
CA GLN A 371 0.72 -35.73 15.74
C GLN A 371 1.62 -36.08 14.55
N PHE A 372 2.37 -37.17 14.67
CA PHE A 372 3.29 -37.63 13.62
C PHE A 372 2.54 -38.33 12.47
N LEU A 373 3.02 -38.12 11.25
CA LEU A 373 2.56 -38.77 10.01
C LEU A 373 3.28 -40.09 9.73
N ALA A 374 4.49 -40.27 10.27
CA ALA A 374 5.34 -41.45 10.10
C ALA A 374 5.74 -42.07 11.45
N GLY A 375 6.13 -43.35 11.42
CA GLY A 375 6.34 -44.21 12.59
C GLY A 375 5.09 -45.06 12.89
N LYS A 376 5.24 -46.21 13.53
CA LYS A 376 4.15 -47.16 13.83
C LYS A 376 3.00 -46.57 14.65
N ARG A 377 3.29 -45.53 15.46
CA ARG A 377 2.32 -44.82 16.30
C ARG A 377 1.83 -43.50 15.69
N SER A 378 2.12 -43.26 14.40
CA SER A 378 1.60 -42.12 13.65
C SER A 378 0.07 -42.16 13.54
N VAL A 379 -0.51 -40.99 13.23
CA VAL A 379 -1.95 -40.89 12.91
C VAL A 379 -2.30 -41.73 11.68
N LEU A 380 -1.40 -41.81 10.68
CA LEU A 380 -1.59 -42.70 9.54
C LEU A 380 -1.48 -44.18 9.97
N GLY A 381 -0.51 -44.53 10.82
CA GLY A 381 -0.34 -45.90 11.33
C GLY A 381 -1.55 -46.42 12.09
N ALA A 382 -2.29 -45.53 12.77
CA ALA A 382 -3.50 -45.83 13.53
C ALA A 382 -4.80 -45.94 12.70
N LEU A 383 -4.79 -45.55 11.41
CA LEU A 383 -5.96 -45.63 10.53
C LEU A 383 -6.07 -46.99 9.83
N ASP A 384 -7.29 -47.38 9.47
CA ASP A 384 -7.55 -48.63 8.74
C ASP A 384 -6.83 -48.66 7.38
N ARG A 385 -6.23 -49.80 7.03
CA ARG A 385 -5.38 -49.95 5.84
C ARG A 385 -6.16 -49.84 4.53
N HIS A 386 -7.44 -50.23 4.51
CA HIS A 386 -8.30 -50.10 3.34
C HIS A 386 -8.82 -48.66 3.17
N ILE A 387 -9.16 -47.99 4.27
CA ILE A 387 -9.51 -46.56 4.26
C ILE A 387 -8.32 -45.71 3.80
N LEU A 388 -7.10 -46.01 4.27
CA LEU A 388 -5.86 -45.37 3.79
C LEU A 388 -5.62 -45.63 2.30
N GLY A 389 -5.69 -46.89 1.84
CA GLY A 389 -5.52 -47.23 0.42
C GLY A 389 -6.50 -46.46 -0.47
N THR A 390 -7.77 -46.45 -0.06
CA THR A 390 -8.83 -45.65 -0.71
C THR A 390 -8.52 -44.15 -0.71
N SER A 391 -8.02 -43.60 0.40
CA SER A 391 -7.71 -42.16 0.52
C SER A 391 -6.50 -41.73 -0.33
N PHE A 392 -5.52 -42.61 -0.50
CA PHE A 392 -4.33 -42.37 -1.33
C PHE A 392 -4.51 -42.81 -2.80
N GLY A 393 -5.59 -43.52 -3.13
CA GLY A 393 -5.81 -44.09 -4.47
C GLY A 393 -4.91 -45.28 -4.80
N VAL A 394 -4.45 -46.03 -3.81
CA VAL A 394 -3.48 -47.15 -3.96
C VAL A 394 -3.98 -48.45 -3.30
N SER A 395 -3.34 -49.57 -3.62
CA SER A 395 -3.70 -50.88 -3.06
C SER A 395 -3.36 -50.99 -1.57
N ASN A 396 -4.11 -51.81 -0.82
CA ASN A 396 -3.78 -52.13 0.57
C ASN A 396 -2.33 -52.63 0.70
N THR A 397 -1.86 -53.48 -0.22
CA THR A 397 -0.47 -53.98 -0.26
C THR A 397 0.57 -52.86 -0.33
N THR A 398 0.26 -51.75 -1.02
CA THR A 398 1.12 -50.56 -1.10
C THR A 398 1.17 -49.83 0.25
N ILE A 399 0.06 -49.77 0.98
CA ILE A 399 -0.02 -49.21 2.33
C ILE A 399 0.71 -50.11 3.34
N ASP A 400 0.57 -51.42 3.23
CA ASP A 400 1.27 -52.37 4.10
C ASP A 400 2.79 -52.31 3.88
N GLN A 401 3.25 -52.16 2.62
CA GLN A 401 4.65 -51.88 2.29
C GLN A 401 5.14 -50.54 2.87
N LEU A 402 4.32 -49.48 2.85
CA LEU A 402 4.65 -48.16 3.42
C LEU A 402 4.88 -48.22 4.94
N PHE A 403 4.19 -49.10 5.67
CA PHE A 403 4.38 -49.28 7.11
C PHE A 403 5.37 -50.38 7.50
N ALA A 404 5.67 -51.34 6.61
CA ALA A 404 6.56 -52.46 6.91
C ALA A 404 7.99 -52.05 7.31
N SER A 405 8.46 -50.90 6.82
CA SER A 405 9.79 -50.33 7.13
C SER A 405 9.81 -49.34 8.30
N GLN A 406 8.65 -48.95 8.85
CA GLN A 406 8.59 -47.93 9.90
C GLN A 406 8.79 -48.55 11.29
N ASP A 407 9.56 -47.87 12.13
CA ASP A 407 9.79 -48.19 13.53
C ASP A 407 8.91 -47.33 14.46
N ASP A 408 9.19 -47.32 15.77
CA ASP A 408 8.53 -46.45 16.75
C ASP A 408 9.24 -45.07 16.89
N SER A 409 10.11 -44.68 15.97
CA SER A 409 10.94 -43.48 16.07
C SER A 409 10.24 -42.21 15.60
N ILE A 410 10.44 -41.11 16.33
CA ILE A 410 10.03 -39.76 15.91
C ILE A 410 11.21 -38.87 15.45
N ILE A 411 12.45 -39.24 15.77
CA ILE A 411 13.66 -38.58 15.25
C ILE A 411 14.50 -39.63 14.51
N SER A 412 14.63 -39.48 13.19
CA SER A 412 15.22 -40.52 12.34
C SER A 412 16.28 -39.95 11.42
N GLY A 413 17.26 -40.79 11.04
CA GLY A 413 18.29 -40.41 10.07
C GLY A 413 17.66 -40.02 8.73
N CYS A 414 18.08 -38.89 8.17
CA CYS A 414 17.62 -38.33 6.91
C CYS A 414 18.82 -37.67 6.18
N VAL A 415 19.79 -38.52 5.82
CA VAL A 415 21.01 -38.14 5.10
C VAL A 415 20.65 -37.38 3.81
N SER A 416 21.27 -36.22 3.61
CA SER A 416 21.04 -35.31 2.48
C SER A 416 19.62 -34.71 2.35
N CYS A 417 18.73 -34.92 3.31
CA CYS A 417 17.36 -34.42 3.22
C CYS A 417 17.29 -32.88 3.38
N ALA A 418 18.13 -32.29 4.23
CA ALA A 418 18.20 -30.84 4.39
C ALA A 418 18.84 -30.19 3.14
N GLU A 419 19.88 -30.82 2.59
CA GLU A 419 20.54 -30.40 1.34
C GLU A 419 19.58 -30.41 0.15
N GLU A 420 18.73 -31.43 0.00
CA GLU A 420 17.74 -31.48 -1.08
C GLU A 420 16.63 -30.45 -0.90
N GLU A 421 16.12 -30.24 0.32
CA GLU A 421 15.19 -29.15 0.59
C GLU A 421 15.84 -27.78 0.31
N GLU A 422 17.09 -27.54 0.71
CA GLU A 422 17.80 -26.30 0.40
C GLU A 422 18.04 -26.11 -1.11
N ARG A 423 18.34 -27.20 -1.84
CA ARG A 423 18.44 -27.19 -3.30
C ARG A 423 17.12 -26.78 -3.96
N VAL A 424 15.99 -27.34 -3.52
CA VAL A 424 14.66 -26.98 -4.02
C VAL A 424 14.27 -25.55 -3.57
N MET A 425 14.71 -25.08 -2.40
CA MET A 425 14.54 -23.70 -1.96
C MET A 425 15.19 -22.73 -2.95
N LYS A 426 16.48 -22.92 -3.25
CA LYS A 426 17.26 -22.09 -4.17
C LYS A 426 16.73 -22.16 -5.61
N GLU A 427 16.20 -23.31 -6.02
CA GLU A 427 15.54 -23.48 -7.33
C GLU A 427 14.18 -22.74 -7.41
N GLU A 428 13.37 -22.79 -6.34
CA GLU A 428 12.13 -22.00 -6.23
C GLU A 428 12.38 -20.50 -6.12
N GLU A 429 13.51 -20.09 -5.55
CA GLU A 429 13.90 -18.70 -5.36
C GLU A 429 14.38 -18.07 -6.66
N ARG A 430 15.35 -18.69 -7.34
CA ARG A 430 15.87 -18.21 -8.63
C ARG A 430 14.78 -18.09 -9.70
N LYS A 431 13.82 -19.02 -9.73
CA LYS A 431 12.65 -18.94 -10.64
C LYS A 431 11.79 -17.71 -10.40
N ARG A 432 11.65 -17.25 -9.15
CA ARG A 432 10.91 -16.01 -8.81
C ARG A 432 11.71 -14.75 -9.09
N GLU A 433 13.03 -14.86 -9.26
CA GLU A 433 13.88 -13.76 -9.73
C GLU A 433 13.77 -13.68 -11.27
N GLU A 434 13.94 -14.80 -11.97
CA GLU A 434 13.69 -14.97 -13.41
C GLU A 434 12.29 -14.43 -13.81
N GLU A 435 11.23 -14.81 -13.10
CA GLU A 435 9.85 -14.33 -13.33
C GLU A 435 9.69 -12.81 -13.15
N LYS A 436 10.39 -12.19 -12.17
CA LYS A 436 10.32 -10.74 -11.91
C LYS A 436 11.12 -9.93 -12.91
N GLU A 437 12.29 -10.42 -13.33
CA GLU A 437 13.07 -9.78 -14.39
C GLU A 437 12.27 -9.79 -15.70
N GLU A 438 11.66 -10.91 -16.05
CA GLU A 438 10.72 -11.01 -17.17
C GLU A 438 9.52 -10.05 -17.05
N GLU A 439 8.94 -9.87 -15.87
CA GLU A 439 7.82 -8.93 -15.65
C GLU A 439 8.27 -7.47 -15.81
N GLN A 440 9.43 -7.09 -15.25
CA GLN A 440 10.01 -5.76 -15.40
C GLN A 440 10.43 -5.45 -16.84
N GLU A 441 10.95 -6.41 -17.60
CA GLU A 441 11.22 -6.22 -19.03
C GLU A 441 9.94 -5.98 -19.83
N LYS A 442 8.85 -6.72 -19.54
CA LYS A 442 7.54 -6.53 -20.19
C LYS A 442 6.92 -5.18 -19.85
N GLU A 443 7.04 -4.73 -18.60
CA GLU A 443 6.59 -3.40 -18.19
C GLU A 443 7.41 -2.29 -18.89
N GLN A 444 8.73 -2.42 -18.95
CA GLN A 444 9.60 -1.48 -19.67
C GLN A 444 9.32 -1.46 -21.18
N GLU A 445 9.09 -2.60 -21.82
CA GLU A 445 8.76 -2.65 -23.25
C GLU A 445 7.41 -1.98 -23.50
N ARG A 446 6.40 -2.25 -22.66
CA ARG A 446 5.10 -1.58 -22.72
C ARG A 446 5.24 -0.06 -22.56
N ALA A 447 6.01 0.40 -21.58
CA ALA A 447 6.25 1.83 -21.37
C ALA A 447 6.90 2.50 -22.58
N ARG A 448 7.88 1.84 -23.24
CA ARG A 448 8.50 2.32 -24.48
C ARG A 448 7.50 2.38 -25.64
N ARG A 449 6.68 1.34 -25.84
CA ARG A 449 5.63 1.31 -26.87
C ARG A 449 4.57 2.40 -26.64
N GLU A 450 4.17 2.65 -25.38
CA GLU A 450 3.25 3.73 -25.03
C GLU A 450 3.88 5.13 -25.21
N GLU A 451 5.19 5.29 -25.05
CA GLU A 451 5.89 6.55 -25.37
C GLU A 451 6.01 6.76 -26.89
N GLU A 452 6.34 5.71 -27.64
CA GLU A 452 6.44 5.75 -29.09
C GLU A 452 5.09 6.10 -29.75
N ALA A 453 4.00 5.45 -29.32
CA ALA A 453 2.65 5.78 -29.78
C ALA A 453 2.27 7.26 -29.51
N LYS A 454 2.62 7.81 -28.34
CA LYS A 454 2.40 9.24 -28.03
C LYS A 454 3.22 10.16 -28.94
N ARG A 455 4.45 9.77 -29.29
CA ARG A 455 5.31 10.51 -30.25
C ARG A 455 4.75 10.44 -31.66
N GLU A 456 4.20 9.30 -32.09
CA GLU A 456 3.52 9.16 -33.38
C GLU A 456 2.23 9.98 -33.46
N GLU A 457 1.39 9.94 -32.42
CA GLU A 457 0.16 10.74 -32.33
C GLU A 457 0.47 12.24 -32.39
N GLU A 458 1.48 12.71 -31.65
CA GLU A 458 1.87 14.13 -31.70
C GLU A 458 2.40 14.52 -33.08
N GLN A 459 3.16 13.64 -33.75
CA GLN A 459 3.59 13.87 -35.13
C GLN A 459 2.41 13.89 -36.11
N ALA A 460 1.44 13.00 -35.96
CA ALA A 460 0.23 12.97 -36.78
C ALA A 460 -0.58 14.25 -36.62
N ARG A 461 -0.80 14.73 -35.37
CA ARG A 461 -1.48 16.00 -35.10
C ARG A 461 -0.72 17.19 -35.69
N ARG A 462 0.60 17.26 -35.49
CA ARG A 462 1.47 18.28 -36.12
C ARG A 462 1.46 18.23 -37.66
N GLN A 463 1.19 17.08 -38.28
CA GLN A 463 0.97 16.97 -39.72
C GLN A 463 -0.43 17.41 -40.15
N GLN A 464 -1.47 17.08 -39.38
CA GLN A 464 -2.84 17.51 -39.64
C GLN A 464 -2.98 19.03 -39.53
N GLU A 465 -2.48 19.65 -38.45
CA GLU A 465 -2.44 21.11 -38.29
C GLU A 465 -1.74 21.80 -39.48
N LYS A 466 -0.68 21.18 -40.04
CA LYS A 466 0.01 21.67 -41.24
C LYS A 466 -0.80 21.50 -42.54
N ARG A 467 -1.66 20.48 -42.63
CA ARG A 467 -2.57 20.27 -43.79
C ARG A 467 -3.75 21.24 -43.73
N GLU A 468 -4.32 21.47 -42.55
CA GLU A 468 -5.40 22.42 -42.33
C GLU A 468 -4.95 23.85 -42.62
N ARG A 469 -3.82 24.30 -42.06
CA ARG A 469 -3.19 25.60 -42.39
C ARG A 469 -2.76 25.75 -43.85
N ARG A 470 -2.71 24.67 -44.64
CA ARG A 470 -2.54 24.74 -46.11
C ARG A 470 -3.89 24.95 -46.79
N ARG A 471 -4.89 24.10 -46.49
CA ARG A 471 -6.27 24.23 -47.00
C ARG A 471 -6.87 25.61 -46.71
N GLU A 472 -6.69 26.14 -45.51
CA GLU A 472 -7.15 27.47 -45.12
C GLU A 472 -6.53 28.57 -46.00
N LYS A 473 -5.22 28.49 -46.28
CA LYS A 473 -4.52 29.42 -47.18
C LYS A 473 -4.90 29.25 -48.65
N GLU A 474 -5.31 28.05 -49.04
CA GLU A 474 -5.72 27.71 -50.41
C GLU A 474 -7.15 28.22 -50.67
N ALA A 475 -8.11 27.86 -49.81
CA ALA A 475 -9.47 28.39 -49.83
C ALA A 475 -9.51 29.93 -49.70
N ARG A 476 -8.62 30.52 -48.89
CA ARG A 476 -8.48 31.99 -48.81
C ARG A 476 -8.06 32.60 -50.16
N ARG A 477 -7.13 31.98 -50.89
CA ARG A 477 -6.71 32.43 -52.23
C ARG A 477 -7.80 32.24 -53.27
N GLU A 478 -8.57 31.16 -53.19
CA GLU A 478 -9.72 30.92 -54.07
C GLU A 478 -10.83 31.94 -53.83
N HIS A 479 -11.12 32.28 -52.56
CA HIS A 479 -12.06 33.34 -52.21
C HIS A 479 -11.53 34.76 -52.55
N GLU A 480 -10.23 35.02 -52.43
CA GLU A 480 -9.62 36.28 -52.89
C GLU A 480 -9.75 36.41 -54.42
N LYS A 481 -9.47 35.35 -55.20
CA LYS A 481 -9.70 35.31 -56.66
C LYS A 481 -11.17 35.44 -57.05
N GLY A 482 -12.06 34.72 -56.38
CA GLY A 482 -13.50 34.75 -56.70
C GLY A 482 -14.08 36.15 -56.58
N LYS A 483 -13.53 36.99 -55.69
CA LYS A 483 -13.86 38.41 -55.59
C LYS A 483 -13.28 39.25 -56.72
N GLU A 484 -12.05 38.97 -57.17
CA GLU A 484 -11.48 39.63 -58.36
C GLU A 484 -12.32 39.30 -59.61
N GLU A 485 -12.78 38.06 -59.75
CA GLU A 485 -13.68 37.62 -60.85
C GLU A 485 -15.09 38.22 -60.74
N GLU A 486 -15.68 38.30 -59.54
CA GLU A 486 -16.99 38.94 -59.29
C GLU A 486 -16.95 40.46 -59.51
N GLU A 487 -15.85 41.14 -59.13
CA GLU A 487 -15.66 42.57 -59.42
C GLU A 487 -15.47 42.84 -60.93
N GLU A 488 -14.73 41.99 -61.66
CA GLU A 488 -14.63 42.07 -63.12
C GLU A 488 -15.99 41.83 -63.81
N GLU A 489 -16.78 40.84 -63.38
CA GLU A 489 -18.09 40.57 -63.95
C GLU A 489 -19.07 41.72 -63.68
N ALA A 490 -19.09 42.25 -62.46
CA ALA A 490 -19.89 43.42 -62.11
C ALA A 490 -19.49 44.68 -62.90
N GLU A 491 -18.21 44.87 -63.24
CA GLU A 491 -17.80 45.96 -64.14
C GLU A 491 -18.28 45.72 -65.58
N ARG A 492 -18.14 44.49 -66.11
CA ARG A 492 -18.63 44.12 -67.45
C ARG A 492 -20.15 44.30 -67.57
N GLU A 493 -20.93 43.92 -66.56
CA GLU A 493 -22.38 44.17 -66.51
C GLU A 493 -22.72 45.66 -66.51
N ARG A 494 -22.04 46.46 -65.66
CA ARG A 494 -22.23 47.92 -65.62
C ARG A 494 -21.91 48.56 -66.97
N GLU A 495 -20.89 48.09 -67.67
CA GLU A 495 -20.56 48.56 -69.02
C GLU A 495 -21.61 48.10 -70.06
N GLY A 496 -22.11 46.88 -69.93
CA GLY A 496 -23.20 46.32 -70.74
C GLY A 496 -24.51 47.11 -70.61
N GLY A 497 -24.94 47.39 -69.37
CA GLY A 497 -26.11 48.22 -69.08
C GLY A 497 -25.99 49.65 -69.63
N ARG A 498 -24.81 50.27 -69.49
CA ARG A 498 -24.50 51.58 -70.12
C ARG A 498 -24.62 51.51 -71.65
N LYS A 499 -24.16 50.41 -72.29
CA LYS A 499 -24.29 50.17 -73.74
C LYS A 499 -25.75 49.94 -74.16
N ALA A 500 -26.54 49.22 -73.36
CA ALA A 500 -27.95 48.96 -73.62
C ALA A 500 -28.82 50.23 -73.54
N HIS A 501 -28.74 50.97 -72.43
CA HIS A 501 -29.46 52.24 -72.23
C HIS A 501 -29.10 53.28 -73.33
N ARG A 502 -27.87 53.26 -73.84
CA ARG A 502 -27.44 54.12 -74.97
C ARG A 502 -28.03 53.70 -76.33
N ARG A 503 -28.41 52.43 -76.51
CA ARG A 503 -29.16 51.96 -77.69
C ARG A 503 -30.64 52.29 -77.58
N GLU A 504 -31.22 52.08 -76.40
CA GLU A 504 -32.64 52.32 -76.15
C GLU A 504 -33.03 53.79 -76.35
N ARG A 505 -32.27 54.74 -75.77
CA ARG A 505 -32.47 56.18 -76.02
C ARG A 505 -32.54 56.53 -77.51
N LYS A 506 -31.59 56.03 -78.31
CA LYS A 506 -31.56 56.24 -79.76
C LYS A 506 -32.76 55.65 -80.49
N HIS A 507 -33.35 54.59 -79.94
CA HIS A 507 -34.52 53.93 -80.51
C HIS A 507 -35.83 54.67 -80.14
N VAL A 508 -35.85 55.40 -79.02
CA VAL A 508 -36.92 56.35 -78.66
C VAL A 508 -36.81 57.61 -79.52
N GLU A 509 -35.65 58.26 -79.55
CA GLU A 509 -35.39 59.48 -80.36
C GLU A 509 -35.84 59.31 -81.82
N ARG A 510 -35.45 58.19 -82.46
CA ARG A 510 -35.84 57.87 -83.84
C ARG A 510 -37.36 57.67 -84.01
N ARG A 511 -38.04 57.15 -83.00
CA ARG A 511 -39.49 56.87 -83.05
C ARG A 511 -40.29 58.16 -82.96
N GLU A 512 -39.85 59.09 -82.12
CA GLU A 512 -40.39 60.45 -82.03
C GLU A 512 -40.18 61.23 -83.35
N GLU A 513 -39.00 61.10 -84.00
CA GLU A 513 -38.77 61.65 -85.35
C GLU A 513 -39.72 61.06 -86.41
N GLU A 514 -39.91 59.74 -86.44
CA GLU A 514 -40.83 59.08 -87.39
C GLU A 514 -42.30 59.45 -87.18
N GLU A 515 -42.72 59.70 -85.94
CA GLU A 515 -44.09 60.07 -85.61
C GLU A 515 -44.38 61.52 -86.01
N ALA A 516 -43.47 62.46 -85.69
CA ALA A 516 -43.56 63.86 -86.10
C ALA A 516 -43.59 64.05 -87.63
N GLN A 517 -42.85 63.23 -88.40
CA GLN A 517 -42.90 63.26 -89.86
C GLN A 517 -44.26 62.82 -90.41
N ARG A 518 -44.92 61.83 -89.80
CA ARG A 518 -46.24 61.34 -90.23
C ARG A 518 -47.34 62.38 -89.99
N GLU A 519 -47.28 63.11 -88.88
CA GLU A 519 -48.22 64.21 -88.61
C GLU A 519 -48.08 65.34 -89.65
N GLN A 520 -46.85 65.75 -89.99
CA GLN A 520 -46.62 66.74 -91.04
C GLN A 520 -47.15 66.31 -92.41
N GLU A 521 -46.97 65.04 -92.80
CA GLU A 521 -47.45 64.56 -94.10
C GLU A 521 -48.99 64.48 -94.16
N GLN A 522 -49.64 64.03 -93.07
CA GLN A 522 -51.10 64.00 -92.99
C GLN A 522 -51.71 65.40 -93.06
N ALA A 523 -51.12 66.38 -92.36
CA ALA A 523 -51.56 67.77 -92.43
C ALA A 523 -51.52 68.32 -93.86
N ARG A 524 -50.45 68.02 -94.61
CA ARG A 524 -50.29 68.49 -96.00
C ARG A 524 -51.35 67.90 -96.95
N ARG A 525 -51.63 66.59 -96.82
CA ARG A 525 -52.64 65.90 -97.66
C ARG A 525 -54.06 66.45 -97.44
N GLN A 526 -54.45 66.78 -96.20
CA GLN A 526 -55.76 67.37 -95.90
C GLN A 526 -55.94 68.79 -96.50
N GLN A 527 -54.84 69.50 -96.75
CA GLN A 527 -54.88 70.83 -97.36
C GLN A 527 -55.08 70.73 -98.88
N GLU A 528 -54.38 69.81 -99.56
CA GLU A 528 -54.51 69.56 -101.01
C GLU A 528 -55.93 69.07 -101.42
N GLU A 529 -56.63 68.29 -100.57
CA GLU A 529 -58.03 67.89 -100.85
C GLU A 529 -59.04 69.04 -100.71
N ARG A 530 -58.78 70.01 -99.83
CA ARG A 530 -59.69 71.16 -99.61
C ARG A 530 -59.70 72.14 -100.77
N GLU A 531 -58.62 72.24 -101.54
CA GLU A 531 -58.56 73.08 -102.73
C GLU A 531 -59.28 72.40 -103.90
N LYS A 532 -59.01 71.12 -104.18
CA LYS A 532 -59.67 70.36 -105.27
C LYS A 532 -61.20 70.32 -105.19
N ARG A 533 -61.78 70.26 -103.98
CA ARG A 533 -63.25 70.30 -103.80
C ARG A 533 -63.90 71.62 -104.24
N ARG A 534 -63.17 72.74 -104.28
CA ARG A 534 -63.75 74.04 -104.65
C ARG A 534 -63.87 74.27 -106.16
N GLU A 535 -63.17 73.50 -106.98
CA GLU A 535 -63.19 73.65 -108.45
C GLU A 535 -64.24 72.77 -109.15
N GLN A 536 -64.88 71.82 -108.46
CA GLN A 536 -65.89 70.93 -109.06
C GLN A 536 -67.34 71.41 -108.87
N GLU A 537 -67.64 72.25 -107.88
CA GLU A 537 -69.03 72.66 -107.57
C GLU A 537 -69.56 73.84 -108.41
N SER A 538 -68.86 74.27 -109.47
CA SER A 538 -69.34 75.31 -110.40
C SER A 538 -70.02 74.76 -111.67
N GLY A 539 -70.42 73.48 -111.68
CA GLY A 539 -70.78 72.74 -112.90
C GLY A 539 -71.97 71.80 -112.80
N ARG A 540 -73.19 72.37 -112.85
CA ARG A 540 -74.52 71.72 -112.95
C ARG A 540 -75.11 71.14 -111.66
N GLU A 541 -76.30 71.65 -111.35
CA GLU A 541 -77.55 71.03 -110.86
C GLU A 541 -78.24 72.04 -109.92
N LYS A 542 -79.42 72.63 -110.20
CA LYS A 542 -80.47 72.37 -111.21
C LYS A 542 -81.11 70.98 -111.12
N GLU A 543 -82.41 70.96 -110.82
CA GLU A 543 -83.24 69.79 -110.50
C GLU A 543 -82.80 69.16 -109.15
N GLU A 544 -83.53 69.32 -108.03
CA GLU A 544 -84.93 68.93 -107.71
C GLU A 544 -85.10 67.40 -107.63
N GLU A 545 -85.88 66.80 -106.71
CA GLU A 545 -86.49 67.23 -105.45
C GLU A 545 -86.82 65.97 -104.61
N GLY A 546 -86.98 66.11 -103.28
CA GLY A 546 -87.53 65.05 -102.40
C GLY A 546 -86.60 63.86 -102.07
N GLU A 547 -86.91 63.01 -101.08
CA GLU A 547 -87.97 63.13 -100.05
C GLU A 547 -87.53 62.59 -98.67
N ARG A 548 -88.45 62.67 -97.70
CA ARG A 548 -88.27 62.55 -96.23
C ARG A 548 -87.90 61.14 -95.73
N GLY A 549 -87.26 61.03 -94.54
CA GLY A 549 -86.90 59.69 -94.02
C GLY A 549 -86.76 59.31 -92.52
N ARG A 550 -86.79 60.19 -91.49
CA ARG A 550 -86.79 59.80 -90.02
C ARG A 550 -85.49 59.07 -89.51
N ARG A 551 -85.14 58.93 -88.21
CA ARG A 551 -85.62 59.47 -86.90
C ARG A 551 -84.54 59.33 -85.79
N GLY A 552 -84.32 60.38 -84.97
CA GLY A 552 -83.82 60.31 -83.56
C GLY A 552 -82.36 59.89 -83.30
N GLY A 553 -81.73 60.22 -82.16
CA GLY A 553 -82.12 61.13 -81.07
C GLY A 553 -81.23 60.99 -79.81
N VAL A 554 -81.25 61.99 -78.89
CA VAL A 554 -80.55 62.02 -77.56
C VAL A 554 -78.99 62.16 -77.66
N ARG A 555 -78.23 63.20 -77.22
CA ARG A 555 -78.28 64.28 -76.18
C ARG A 555 -77.79 63.82 -74.76
N PRO A 556 -77.25 64.70 -73.87
CA PRO A 556 -75.90 65.33 -73.97
C PRO A 556 -75.08 65.44 -72.63
N HIS A 557 -73.90 66.08 -72.73
CA HIS A 557 -73.34 67.10 -71.78
C HIS A 557 -72.51 66.76 -70.50
N ARG A 558 -71.40 67.55 -70.39
CA ARG A 558 -70.85 68.29 -69.20
C ARG A 558 -69.99 67.59 -68.12
N ARG A 559 -69.00 68.38 -67.64
CA ARG A 559 -68.43 68.62 -66.28
C ARG A 559 -68.49 67.49 -65.23
N GLY A 560 -67.47 67.26 -64.39
CA GLY A 560 -66.17 67.93 -64.20
C GLY A 560 -65.87 68.32 -62.73
N ASP A 561 -64.58 68.43 -62.40
CA ASP A 561 -63.98 68.90 -61.13
C ASP A 561 -63.76 67.87 -59.98
N ARG A 562 -62.81 68.24 -59.09
CA ARG A 562 -62.13 67.58 -57.94
C ARG A 562 -62.88 66.55 -57.08
N GLY A 563 -62.14 65.56 -56.57
CA GLY A 563 -62.48 64.74 -55.39
C GLY A 563 -61.31 63.91 -54.83
N ARG A 564 -60.98 64.07 -53.55
CA ARG A 564 -59.97 63.30 -52.77
C ARG A 564 -60.73 62.36 -51.82
N SER A 565 -60.33 61.08 -51.67
CA SER A 565 -60.23 60.34 -50.37
C SER A 565 -60.00 58.82 -50.48
N ARG A 566 -59.71 58.25 -49.29
CA ARG A 566 -59.17 56.93 -48.84
C ARG A 566 -60.13 55.71 -48.94
N GLU A 567 -59.67 54.58 -48.36
CA GLU A 567 -60.41 53.38 -47.87
C GLU A 567 -60.94 52.38 -48.94
N GLU A 568 -61.05 51.05 -48.70
CA GLU A 568 -60.32 50.12 -47.79
C GLU A 568 -60.58 48.62 -48.17
N GLY A 569 -59.81 47.67 -47.61
CA GLY A 569 -59.96 46.19 -47.74
C GLY A 569 -59.49 45.58 -49.08
N ALA A 570 -59.27 44.28 -49.29
CA ALA A 570 -59.21 43.01 -48.53
C ALA A 570 -59.23 41.88 -49.62
N ALA A 571 -58.64 40.68 -49.53
CA ALA A 571 -57.75 40.04 -48.56
C ALA A 571 -57.04 38.78 -49.17
N GLU A 572 -55.97 38.31 -48.51
CA GLU A 572 -55.49 36.89 -48.37
C GLU A 572 -55.12 36.01 -49.61
N TRP A 573 -54.36 34.89 -49.53
CA TRP A 573 -53.82 34.02 -48.43
C TRP A 573 -52.32 33.66 -48.67
N GLU A 574 -51.54 33.46 -47.58
CA GLU A 574 -50.34 32.59 -47.32
C GLU A 574 -49.21 32.37 -48.38
N GLN A 575 -47.94 32.04 -48.05
CA GLN A 575 -47.17 31.71 -46.81
C GLN A 575 -45.68 32.12 -47.10
N GLU A 576 -44.62 31.99 -46.28
CA GLU A 576 -44.30 31.39 -44.96
C GLU A 576 -43.16 32.24 -44.29
N GLU A 577 -42.46 31.77 -43.25
CA GLU A 577 -41.39 32.53 -42.54
C GLU A 577 -40.17 31.70 -42.09
N ALA A 578 -39.05 32.37 -41.78
CA ALA A 578 -38.29 32.17 -40.53
C ALA A 578 -37.33 33.35 -40.23
N ARG A 579 -37.08 33.68 -38.95
CA ARG A 579 -36.20 34.79 -38.52
C ARG A 579 -35.23 34.40 -37.38
N ARG A 580 -34.32 35.32 -37.04
CA ARG A 580 -33.14 35.15 -36.15
C ARG A 580 -33.40 35.56 -34.68
N HIS A 581 -32.73 34.87 -33.73
CA HIS A 581 -32.17 35.37 -32.44
C HIS A 581 -33.17 36.03 -31.43
N GLN A 582 -32.97 36.24 -30.11
CA GLN A 582 -31.93 36.03 -29.05
C GLN A 582 -32.65 36.29 -27.67
N GLU A 583 -32.22 35.93 -26.44
CA GLU A 583 -31.10 35.16 -25.84
C GLU A 583 -31.43 34.79 -24.35
N GLN A 584 -30.81 33.72 -23.81
CA GLN A 584 -30.52 33.43 -22.37
C GLN A 584 -31.61 33.17 -21.28
N ASP A 585 -31.14 32.49 -20.22
CA ASP A 585 -31.71 32.19 -18.87
C ASP A 585 -33.04 31.37 -18.78
N GLY A 586 -33.34 30.57 -17.75
CA GLY A 586 -32.56 30.12 -16.57
C GLY A 586 -33.40 29.25 -15.57
N ASP A 587 -32.75 28.35 -14.83
CA ASP A 587 -33.18 27.56 -13.63
C ASP A 587 -34.33 26.52 -13.67
N ASP A 588 -34.23 25.57 -12.71
CA ASP A 588 -35.14 24.48 -12.25
C ASP A 588 -35.62 23.40 -13.27
N VAL A 589 -35.71 22.09 -12.93
CA VAL A 589 -36.37 21.42 -11.78
C VAL A 589 -35.69 20.07 -11.39
N GLU A 590 -35.98 19.57 -10.18
CA GLU A 590 -35.57 18.25 -9.62
C GLU A 590 -35.90 17.00 -10.47
N ASP A 591 -35.12 15.92 -10.28
CA ASP A 591 -35.71 14.56 -10.19
C ASP A 591 -34.96 13.68 -9.16
N LYS A 592 -35.60 12.57 -8.74
CA LYS A 592 -35.37 11.91 -7.45
C LYS A 592 -34.67 10.55 -7.59
N GLY A 593 -33.42 10.54 -7.15
CA GLY A 593 -32.71 9.53 -6.35
C GLY A 593 -32.99 8.02 -6.49
N ASN A 594 -31.95 7.22 -6.24
CA ASN A 594 -32.15 5.89 -5.68
C ASN A 594 -31.07 5.53 -4.64
N ARG A 595 -31.40 4.59 -3.75
CA ARG A 595 -30.49 4.01 -2.77
C ARG A 595 -29.86 2.73 -3.35
N SER A 596 -28.60 2.49 -3.02
CA SER A 596 -28.21 1.22 -2.42
C SER A 596 -26.85 1.34 -1.71
N SER A 597 -26.71 0.58 -0.64
CA SER A 597 -25.48 0.41 0.13
C SER A 597 -25.22 -1.10 0.26
N PHE A 598 -23.98 -1.52 0.05
CA PHE A 598 -23.41 -2.76 0.58
C PHE A 598 -21.91 -2.57 0.78
#